data_AF-A0A6I2W6G3-F1
#
_entry.id   AF-A0A6I2W6G3-F1
#
_cell.length_a   1.000
_cell.length_b   1.000
_cell.length_c   1.000
_cell.angle_alpha   90.00
_cell.angle_beta   90.00
_cell.angle_gamma   90.00
#
_symmetry.space_group_name_H-M   'P 1'
#
loop_
_entity.id
_entity.type
_entity.pdbx_description
1 polymer ?
#
loop_
_entity_poly.entity_id
_entity_poly.type
_entity_poly.pdbx_seq_one_letter_code
_entity_poly.pdbx_strand_id
1 'polypeptide(L)'
;MSIDTTAQAAATPDAQQPWSELGLKADEYARIKEILGRRPTSAELAMYSVMWSEHCSYKSSKVHLRQFGDKAPKTDALLVGMGENAGVVDVGDGYAVTFKVESHNHPSYVEPY
;
A
#
# COMPACT_ATOMS: atom_id res chain seq x y z
N MET A 1 -22.21 0.81 21.65
CA MET A 1 -22.05 0.79 20.18
C MET A 1 -22.19 -0.64 19.72
N SER A 2 -23.06 -0.92 18.74
CA SER A 2 -23.09 -2.25 18.10
C SER A 2 -21.84 -2.39 17.23
N ILE A 3 -21.13 -3.51 17.36
CA ILE A 3 -19.95 -3.80 16.53
C ILE A 3 -20.43 -4.11 15.10
N ASP A 4 -19.86 -3.46 14.09
CA ASP A 4 -20.17 -3.74 12.69
C ASP A 4 -19.51 -5.06 12.28
N THR A 5 -20.24 -6.16 12.46
CA THR A 5 -19.77 -7.51 12.12
C THR A 5 -19.97 -7.83 10.63
N THR A 6 -19.31 -8.86 10.14
CA THR A 6 -19.48 -9.34 8.75
C THR A 6 -20.92 -9.76 8.45
N ALA A 7 -21.62 -10.36 9.43
CA ALA A 7 -23.03 -10.72 9.31
C ALA A 7 -23.93 -9.49 9.19
N GLN A 8 -23.69 -8.46 10.02
CA GLN A 8 -24.40 -7.19 9.92
C GLN A 8 -24.12 -6.49 8.58
N ALA A 9 -22.88 -6.53 8.12
CA ALA A 9 -22.48 -5.99 6.82
C ALA A 9 -23.19 -6.67 5.64
N ALA A 10 -23.38 -7.99 5.70
CA ALA A 10 -24.17 -8.72 4.70
C ALA A 10 -25.66 -8.35 4.76
N ALA A 11 -26.21 -8.18 5.97
CA ALA A 11 -27.63 -7.87 6.18
C ALA A 11 -28.01 -6.40 5.87
N THR A 12 -27.03 -5.50 5.74
CA THR A 12 -27.25 -4.05 5.55
C THR A 12 -26.45 -3.50 4.37
N PRO A 13 -26.68 -3.97 3.13
CA PRO A 13 -25.82 -3.68 1.97
C PRO A 13 -25.77 -2.19 1.56
N ASP A 14 -26.81 -1.43 1.93
CA ASP A 14 -27.00 -0.02 1.57
C ASP A 14 -26.70 0.94 2.72
N ALA A 15 -26.20 0.43 3.86
CA ALA A 15 -25.77 1.30 4.95
C ALA A 15 -24.67 2.26 4.46
N GLN A 16 -24.86 3.56 4.71
CA GLN A 16 -23.87 4.57 4.34
C GLN A 16 -22.57 4.36 5.13
N GLN A 17 -21.43 4.54 4.46
CA GLN A 17 -20.11 4.43 5.05
C GLN A 17 -19.23 5.60 4.59
N PRO A 18 -18.31 6.10 5.43
CA PRO A 18 -17.50 7.30 5.16
C PRO A 18 -16.30 7.04 4.23
N TRP A 19 -16.49 6.29 3.15
CA TRP A 19 -15.37 5.87 2.28
C TRP A 19 -14.64 7.05 1.62
N SER A 20 -15.37 8.10 1.23
CA SER A 20 -14.80 9.29 0.59
C SER A 20 -13.93 10.11 1.55
N GLU A 21 -14.38 10.23 2.79
CA GLU A 21 -13.67 10.93 3.87
C GLU A 21 -12.39 10.19 4.26
N LEU A 22 -12.38 8.87 4.09
CA LEU A 22 -11.20 8.02 4.25
C LEU A 22 -10.25 8.04 3.02
N GLY A 23 -10.57 8.82 1.99
CA GLY A 23 -9.71 9.01 0.82
C GLY A 23 -9.86 7.96 -0.28
N LEU A 24 -10.87 7.10 -0.22
CA LEU A 24 -11.19 6.17 -1.31
C LEU A 24 -12.00 6.88 -2.40
N LYS A 25 -11.76 6.47 -3.65
CA LYS A 25 -12.64 6.83 -4.78
C LYS A 25 -13.87 5.92 -4.82
N ALA A 26 -14.90 6.36 -5.55
CA ALA A 26 -16.15 5.61 -5.67
C ALA A 26 -15.96 4.23 -6.32
N ASP A 27 -15.09 4.13 -7.33
CA ASP A 27 -14.74 2.88 -7.99
C ASP A 27 -13.92 1.95 -7.08
N GLU A 28 -13.03 2.49 -6.27
CA GLU A 28 -12.28 1.71 -5.26
C GLU A 28 -13.24 1.10 -4.21
N TYR A 29 -14.19 1.89 -3.70
CA TYR A 29 -15.22 1.38 -2.78
C TYR A 29 -16.10 0.32 -3.43
N ALA A 30 -16.55 0.53 -4.67
CA ALA A 30 -17.31 -0.46 -5.41
C ALA A 30 -16.52 -1.77 -5.60
N ARG A 31 -15.22 -1.68 -5.90
CA ARG A 31 -14.34 -2.84 -6.05
C ARG A 31 -14.15 -3.60 -4.74
N ILE A 32 -14.08 -2.92 -3.60
CA ILE A 32 -14.05 -3.57 -2.28
C ILE A 32 -15.33 -4.39 -2.07
N LYS A 33 -16.50 -3.83 -2.42
CA LYS A 33 -17.78 -4.57 -2.32
C LYS A 33 -17.80 -5.81 -3.20
N GLU A 34 -17.25 -5.71 -4.41
CA GLU A 34 -17.12 -6.85 -5.34
C GLU A 34 -16.22 -7.95 -4.77
N ILE A 35 -15.04 -7.59 -4.24
CA ILE A 35 -14.08 -8.53 -3.66
C ILE A 35 -14.68 -9.28 -2.45
N LEU A 36 -15.41 -8.55 -1.60
CA LEU A 36 -15.99 -9.11 -0.37
C LEU A 36 -17.34 -9.80 -0.57
N GLY A 37 -18.02 -9.54 -1.70
CA GLY A 37 -19.40 -9.99 -1.96
C GLY A 37 -20.47 -9.31 -1.07
N ARG A 38 -20.10 -8.26 -0.34
CA ARG A 38 -20.95 -7.46 0.57
C ARG A 38 -20.29 -6.09 0.79
N ARG A 39 -20.97 -5.17 1.49
CA ARG A 39 -20.24 -3.99 1.99
C ARG A 39 -19.15 -4.39 3.00
N PRO A 40 -18.02 -3.67 3.09
CA PRO A 40 -17.04 -3.90 4.14
C PRO A 40 -17.62 -3.55 5.52
N THR A 41 -17.09 -4.16 6.57
CA THR A 41 -17.26 -3.65 7.93
C THR A 41 -16.52 -2.32 8.09
N SER A 42 -16.80 -1.55 9.14
CA SER A 42 -16.03 -0.33 9.45
C SER A 42 -14.52 -0.58 9.56
N ALA A 43 -14.11 -1.70 10.16
CA ALA A 43 -12.70 -2.06 10.31
C ALA A 43 -12.05 -2.48 8.97
N GLU A 44 -12.76 -3.28 8.17
CA GLU A 44 -12.30 -3.63 6.82
C GLU A 44 -12.16 -2.38 5.94
N LEU A 45 -13.14 -1.47 5.99
CA LEU A 45 -13.12 -0.24 5.21
C LEU A 45 -11.90 0.63 5.55
N ALA A 46 -11.62 0.81 6.86
CA ALA A 46 -10.44 1.53 7.32
C ALA A 46 -9.13 0.86 6.88
N MET A 47 -9.08 -0.47 6.89
CA MET A 47 -7.90 -1.21 6.40
C MET A 47 -7.69 -1.01 4.90
N TYR A 48 -8.74 -1.15 4.09
CA TYR A 48 -8.66 -0.91 2.66
C TYR A 48 -8.26 0.53 2.33
N SER A 49 -8.79 1.53 3.05
CA SER A 49 -8.46 2.93 2.78
C SER A 49 -6.98 3.24 2.99
N VAL A 50 -6.36 2.66 4.02
CA VAL A 50 -4.91 2.81 4.25
C VAL A 50 -4.12 2.03 3.20
N MET A 51 -4.43 0.74 3.00
CA MET A 51 -3.66 -0.14 2.13
C MET A 51 -3.73 0.25 0.65
N TRP A 52 -4.82 0.88 0.22
CA TRP A 52 -5.02 1.36 -1.16
C TRP A 52 -4.69 2.85 -1.31
N SER A 53 -4.19 3.50 -0.27
CA SER A 53 -3.63 4.85 -0.38
C SER A 53 -2.45 4.89 -1.35
N GLU A 54 -2.12 6.05 -1.92
CA GLU A 54 -0.94 6.18 -2.79
C GLU A 54 0.35 5.79 -2.06
N HIS A 55 0.45 6.14 -0.77
CA HIS A 55 1.62 5.89 0.05
C HIS A 55 1.94 4.39 0.18
N CYS A 56 0.92 3.55 0.36
CA CYS A 56 1.12 2.09 0.51
C CYS A 56 1.13 1.36 -0.83
N SER A 57 0.23 1.74 -1.75
CA SER A 57 -0.01 0.96 -2.98
C SER A 57 0.85 1.37 -4.16
N TYR A 58 1.45 2.58 -4.12
CA TYR A 58 2.16 3.18 -5.26
C TYR A 58 1.28 3.22 -6.53
N LYS A 59 -0.06 3.31 -6.40
CA LYS A 59 -1.00 3.08 -7.50
C LYS A 59 -0.78 4.00 -8.71
N SER A 60 -0.30 5.22 -8.51
CA SER A 60 0.07 6.11 -9.61
C SER A 60 1.51 5.91 -10.09
N SER A 61 2.44 5.64 -9.17
CA SER A 61 3.88 5.65 -9.45
C SER A 61 4.42 4.29 -9.93
N LYS A 62 3.79 3.18 -9.56
CA LYS A 62 4.22 1.81 -9.86
C LYS A 62 4.46 1.58 -11.36
N VAL A 63 3.60 2.10 -12.22
CA VAL A 63 3.72 1.94 -13.68
C VAL A 63 4.98 2.62 -14.22
N HIS A 64 5.40 3.72 -13.61
CA HIS A 64 6.60 4.44 -13.99
C HIS A 64 7.85 3.80 -13.37
N LEU A 65 7.78 3.35 -12.12
CA LEU A 65 8.91 2.75 -11.40
C LEU A 65 9.29 1.37 -11.93
N ARG A 66 8.34 0.63 -12.52
CA ARG A 66 8.58 -0.70 -13.11
C ARG A 66 9.74 -0.69 -14.12
N GLN A 67 9.92 0.42 -14.84
CA GLN A 67 10.98 0.53 -15.84
C GLN A 67 12.39 0.34 -15.25
N PHE A 68 12.60 0.61 -13.96
CA PHE A 68 13.92 0.42 -13.32
C PHE A 68 14.26 -1.06 -13.19
N GLY A 69 13.26 -1.91 -12.93
CA GLY A 69 13.43 -3.36 -12.99
C GLY A 69 13.60 -3.85 -14.42
N ASP A 70 12.76 -3.36 -15.34
CA ASP A 70 12.77 -3.80 -16.74
C ASP A 70 14.06 -3.41 -17.49
N LYS A 71 14.67 -2.28 -17.12
CA LYS A 71 15.90 -1.73 -17.73
C LYS A 71 17.17 -1.98 -16.89
N ALA A 72 17.08 -2.77 -15.82
CA ALA A 72 18.23 -3.03 -14.96
C ALA A 72 19.37 -3.67 -15.78
N PRO A 73 20.61 -3.17 -15.68
CA PRO A 73 21.76 -3.82 -16.31
C PRO A 73 22.00 -5.19 -15.67
N LYS A 74 22.45 -6.16 -16.46
CA LYS A 74 22.85 -7.46 -15.93
C LYS A 74 24.09 -7.28 -15.06
N THR A 75 24.02 -7.71 -13.81
CA THR A 75 25.11 -7.63 -12.84
C THR A 75 24.97 -8.74 -11.83
N ASP A 76 26.10 -9.34 -11.44
CA ASP A 76 26.16 -10.34 -10.37
C ASP A 76 26.31 -9.68 -8.99
N ALA A 77 26.57 -8.37 -8.95
CA ALA A 77 26.74 -7.63 -7.70
C ALA A 77 25.41 -7.36 -6.99
N LEU A 78 24.27 -7.41 -7.67
CA LEU A 78 22.96 -7.20 -7.04
C LEU A 78 22.45 -8.52 -6.47
N LEU A 79 22.58 -8.69 -5.15
CA LEU A 79 22.14 -9.89 -4.44
C LEU A 79 20.63 -9.88 -4.18
N VAL A 80 20.07 -8.71 -3.88
CA VAL A 80 18.63 -8.52 -3.62
C VAL A 80 18.15 -7.24 -4.31
N GLY A 81 17.15 -7.39 -5.19
CA GLY A 81 16.60 -6.30 -6.01
C GLY A 81 15.29 -5.72 -5.49
N MET A 82 14.54 -5.09 -6.40
CA MET A 82 13.23 -4.50 -6.12
C MET A 82 12.22 -5.56 -5.65
N GLY A 83 11.43 -5.22 -4.64
CA GLY A 83 10.39 -6.10 -4.07
C GLY A 83 10.62 -6.40 -2.59
N GLU A 84 11.86 -6.27 -2.13
CA GLU A 84 12.24 -6.46 -0.74
C GLU A 84 12.30 -5.15 0.05
N ASN A 85 12.43 -5.26 1.37
CA ASN A 85 12.49 -4.12 2.29
C ASN A 85 13.73 -3.22 2.10
N ALA A 86 14.81 -3.72 1.49
CA ALA A 86 16.02 -2.97 1.14
C ALA A 86 16.78 -3.68 0.01
N GLY A 87 17.59 -2.93 -0.73
CA GLY A 87 18.49 -3.50 -1.73
C GLY A 87 19.79 -4.00 -1.09
N VAL A 88 20.35 -5.09 -1.63
CA VAL A 88 21.61 -5.68 -1.14
C VAL A 88 22.59 -5.84 -2.29
N VAL A 89 23.82 -5.35 -2.07
CA VAL A 89 24.89 -5.35 -3.07
C VAL A 89 26.13 -6.05 -2.52
N ASP A 90 26.69 -6.97 -3.30
CA ASP A 90 28.01 -7.58 -3.05
C ASP A 90 29.11 -6.54 -3.28
N VAL A 91 30.01 -6.40 -2.31
CA VAL A 91 31.14 -5.48 -2.37
C VAL A 91 32.50 -6.21 -2.35
N GLY A 92 32.49 -7.54 -2.47
CA GLY A 92 33.69 -8.37 -2.47
C GLY A 92 34.06 -8.91 -1.09
N ASP A 93 35.05 -9.81 -1.07
CA ASP A 93 35.62 -10.42 0.14
C ASP A 93 34.59 -11.11 1.07
N GLY A 94 33.46 -11.53 0.51
CA GLY A 94 32.36 -12.14 1.27
C GLY A 94 31.50 -11.14 2.03
N TYR A 95 31.63 -9.83 1.75
CA TYR A 95 30.81 -8.78 2.36
C TYR A 95 29.69 -8.31 1.43
N ALA A 96 28.58 -7.90 2.05
CA ALA A 96 27.47 -7.26 1.37
C ALA A 96 27.04 -5.99 2.10
N VAL A 97 26.56 -5.01 1.35
CA VAL A 97 26.00 -3.75 1.89
C VAL A 97 24.50 -3.74 1.62
N THR A 98 23.73 -3.49 2.68
CA THR A 98 22.29 -3.25 2.62
C THR A 98 21.99 -1.78 2.84
N PHE A 99 21.14 -1.20 2.00
CA PHE A 99 20.70 0.19 2.20
C PHE A 99 19.34 0.46 1.57
N LYS A 100 18.67 1.47 2.14
CA LYS A 100 17.39 2.01 1.66
C LYS A 100 17.33 3.49 2.03
N VAL A 101 16.58 4.24 1.22
CA VAL A 101 16.24 5.63 1.50
C VAL A 101 14.72 5.73 1.59
N GLU A 102 14.24 6.40 2.63
CA GLU A 102 12.83 6.72 2.84
C GLU A 102 12.67 8.23 3.09
N SER A 103 11.44 8.71 3.03
CA SER A 103 11.10 10.12 3.30
C SER A 103 9.98 10.22 4.31
N HIS A 104 9.99 11.25 5.16
CA HIS A 104 8.94 11.55 6.12
C HIS A 104 8.37 12.97 5.91
N ASN A 105 8.21 13.36 4.65
CA ASN A 105 8.00 14.76 4.25
C ASN A 105 6.76 15.42 4.91
N HIS A 106 5.59 14.77 4.82
CA HIS A 106 4.35 15.35 5.33
C HIS A 106 4.33 15.52 6.86
N PRO A 107 4.64 14.49 7.68
CA PRO A 107 4.73 14.69 9.12
C PRO A 107 5.81 15.70 9.52
N SER A 108 7.01 15.66 8.91
CA SER A 108 8.07 16.64 9.20
C SER A 108 7.70 18.09 8.83
N TYR A 109 6.76 18.30 7.91
CA TYR A 109 6.22 19.63 7.63
C TYR A 109 5.32 20.16 8.76
N VAL A 110 4.53 19.27 9.38
CA VAL A 110 3.63 19.62 10.48
C VAL A 110 4.40 19.80 11.78
N GLU A 111 5.30 18.86 12.06
CA GLU A 111 6.02 18.76 13.32
C GLU A 111 7.38 18.07 13.05
N PRO A 112 8.50 18.82 13.08
CA PRO A 112 9.80 18.32 12.64
C PRO A 112 10.60 17.49 13.68
N TYR A 113 10.22 17.42 14.96
CA TYR A 113 10.98 16.81 16.07
C TYR A 113 10.14 15.92 17.01
#